data_AF-A0A133PWM9-F1
#
_entry.id   AF-A0A133PWM9-F1
#
_cell.length_a   1.000
_cell.length_b   1.000
_cell.length_c   1.000
_cell.angle_alpha   90.00
_cell.angle_beta   90.00
_cell.angle_gamma   90.00
#
_symmetry.space_group_name_H-M   'P 1'
#
loop_
_entity.id
_entity.type
_entity.pdbx_description
1 polymer ?
#
loop_
_entity_poly.entity_id
_entity_poly.type
_entity_poly.pdbx_seq_one_letter_code
_entity_poly.pdbx_strand_id
1 'polypeptide(L)'
;MASDKSRKRVAKKYGDMPDKWDDWHVRLPDPKDQIRVIDLYQKSGAMSKSEFVRARLLGEHFKVITVDKSAVEYHRKLSELTAQVHKIGVNYNQVVRLMRLYTAEK
;
A
#
# COMPACT_ATOMS: atom_id res chain seq x y z
N MET A 1 24.98 -55.56 -5.38
CA MET A 1 25.52 -54.29 -4.85
C MET A 1 24.55 -53.18 -5.23
N ALA A 2 23.69 -52.75 -4.30
CA ALA A 2 22.74 -51.66 -4.56
C ALA A 2 23.42 -50.32 -4.20
N SER A 3 23.58 -49.46 -5.19
CA SER A 3 24.20 -48.13 -5.08
C SER A 3 23.32 -47.21 -4.24
N ASP A 4 23.81 -46.85 -3.05
CA ASP A 4 23.21 -45.85 -2.17
C ASP A 4 23.41 -44.45 -2.78
N LYS A 5 22.35 -43.91 -3.39
CA LYS A 5 22.35 -42.54 -3.91
C LYS A 5 22.13 -41.58 -2.73
N SER A 6 23.22 -41.19 -2.08
CA SER A 6 23.28 -40.10 -1.10
C SER A 6 22.57 -38.85 -1.66
N ARG A 7 21.36 -38.56 -1.16
CA ARG A 7 20.66 -37.29 -1.43
C ARG A 7 21.51 -36.15 -0.85
N LYS A 8 22.04 -35.28 -1.71
CA LYS A 8 22.73 -34.06 -1.29
C LYS A 8 21.76 -33.21 -0.46
N ARG A 9 22.06 -33.04 0.83
CA ARG A 9 21.29 -32.17 1.73
C ARG A 9 21.51 -30.72 1.31
N VAL A 10 20.43 -30.04 0.91
CA VAL A 10 20.43 -28.59 0.63
C VAL A 10 20.65 -27.88 1.97
N ALA A 11 21.57 -26.90 2.00
CA ALA A 11 21.85 -26.13 3.21
C ALA A 11 20.59 -25.39 3.68
N LYS A 12 20.23 -25.53 4.97
CA LYS A 12 19.11 -24.79 5.56
C LYS A 12 19.42 -23.30 5.58
N LYS A 13 18.50 -22.50 5.04
CA LYS A 13 18.58 -21.03 5.04
C LYS A 13 18.51 -20.41 6.45
N TYR A 14 18.00 -21.15 7.42
CA TYR A 14 17.83 -20.74 8.82
C TYR A 14 18.40 -21.79 9.79
N GLY A 15 19.71 -22.05 9.78
CA GLY A 15 20.41 -22.84 10.81
C GLY A 15 19.72 -24.16 11.26
N ASP A 16 19.75 -24.41 12.58
CA ASP A 16 19.13 -25.58 13.26
C ASP A 16 17.60 -25.49 13.38
N MET A 17 16.94 -24.66 12.57
CA MET A 17 15.48 -24.56 12.62
C MET A 17 14.86 -25.89 12.13
N PRO A 18 13.82 -26.41 12.80
CA PRO A 18 13.18 -27.67 12.41
C PRO A 18 12.71 -27.63 10.95
N ASP A 19 12.71 -28.79 10.28
CA ASP A 19 12.27 -28.90 8.87
C ASP A 19 10.80 -28.47 8.67
N LYS A 20 10.02 -28.46 9.75
CA LYS A 20 8.62 -28.08 9.79
C LYS A 20 8.38 -27.09 10.93
N TRP A 21 7.52 -26.10 10.68
CA TRP A 21 7.08 -25.13 11.68
C TRP A 21 5.94 -25.74 12.52
N ASP A 22 5.89 -25.38 13.80
CA ASP A 22 4.76 -25.72 14.65
C ASP A 22 3.58 -24.78 14.36
N ASP A 23 2.51 -25.32 13.78
CA ASP A 23 1.31 -24.56 13.44
C ASP A 23 0.42 -24.36 14.67
N TRP A 24 0.17 -23.09 15.03
CA TRP A 24 -0.69 -22.74 16.17
C TRP A 24 -2.07 -22.30 15.68
N HIS A 25 -3.12 -23.00 16.11
CA HIS A 25 -4.50 -22.63 15.83
C HIS A 25 -5.12 -21.87 17.00
N VAL A 26 -5.44 -20.59 16.80
CA VAL A 26 -6.15 -19.77 17.79
C VAL A 26 -7.59 -19.58 17.36
N ARG A 27 -8.53 -19.88 18.26
CA ARG A 27 -9.96 -19.56 18.07
C ARG A 27 -10.28 -18.30 18.88
N LEU A 28 -10.93 -17.34 18.23
CA LEU A 28 -11.51 -16.17 18.89
C LEU A 28 -12.97 -16.55 19.25
N PRO A 29 -13.31 -16.73 20.53
CA PRO A 29 -14.63 -17.21 20.92
C PRO A 29 -15.72 -16.14 20.75
N ASP A 30 -15.39 -14.86 20.91
CA ASP A 30 -16.31 -13.76 20.68
C ASP A 30 -16.25 -13.30 19.20
N PRO A 31 -17.38 -13.32 18.46
CA PRO A 31 -17.47 -12.76 17.12
C PRO A 31 -17.02 -11.30 17.03
N LYS A 32 -17.21 -10.50 18.08
CA LYS A 32 -16.79 -9.08 18.10
C LYS A 32 -15.28 -8.95 18.02
N ASP A 33 -14.56 -9.81 18.73
CA ASP A 33 -13.09 -9.84 18.70
C ASP A 33 -12.58 -10.31 17.34
N GLN A 34 -13.29 -11.25 16.70
CA GLN A 34 -12.97 -11.66 15.34
C GLN A 34 -13.09 -10.48 14.35
N ILE A 35 -14.17 -9.70 14.41
CA ILE A 35 -14.36 -8.51 13.57
C ILE A 35 -13.26 -7.48 13.86
N ARG A 36 -12.95 -7.25 15.14
CA ARG A 36 -11.92 -6.29 15.56
C ARG A 36 -10.54 -6.67 15.03
N VAL A 37 -10.16 -7.94 15.11
CA VAL A 37 -8.86 -8.42 14.59
C VAL A 37 -8.78 -8.28 13.08
N ILE A 38 -9.89 -8.51 12.35
CA ILE A 38 -9.94 -8.33 10.90
C ILE A 38 -9.80 -6.85 10.51
N ASP A 39 -10.49 -5.94 11.20
CA ASP A 39 -10.37 -4.50 10.96
C ASP A 39 -8.95 -3.99 11.25
N LEU A 40 -8.33 -4.46 12.34
CA LEU A 40 -6.94 -4.14 12.66
C LEU A 40 -5.97 -4.67 11.59
N TYR A 41 -6.21 -5.87 11.05
CA TYR A 41 -5.43 -6.40 9.94
C TYR A 41 -5.55 -5.54 8.68
N GLN A 42 -6.77 -5.13 8.30
CA GLN A 42 -6.98 -4.27 7.14
C GLN A 42 -6.30 -2.91 7.30
N LYS A 43 -6.36 -2.32 8.51
CA LYS A 43 -5.64 -1.08 8.85
C LYS A 43 -4.13 -1.28 8.91
N SER A 44 -3.66 -2.51 9.09
CA SER A 44 -2.24 -2.79 9.28
C SER A 44 -1.41 -2.68 8.01
N GLY A 45 -2.02 -2.94 6.85
CA GLY A 45 -1.29 -3.07 5.59
C GLY A 45 -0.32 -4.25 5.51
N ALA A 46 -0.37 -5.19 6.46
CA ALA A 46 0.47 -6.39 6.45
C ALA A 46 0.15 -7.29 5.24
N MET A 47 1.15 -8.02 4.73
CA MET A 47 0.99 -8.86 3.53
C MET A 47 0.14 -10.10 3.82
N SER A 48 0.14 -10.56 5.07
CA SER A 48 -0.65 -11.72 5.50
C SER A 48 -1.19 -11.60 6.92
N LYS A 49 -2.25 -12.35 7.22
CA LYS A 49 -2.80 -12.45 8.59
C LYS A 49 -1.75 -12.97 9.58
N SER A 50 -0.94 -13.94 9.16
CA SER A 50 0.10 -14.54 10.01
C SER A 50 1.20 -13.54 10.36
N GLU A 51 1.62 -12.73 9.38
CA GLU A 51 2.57 -11.64 9.62
C GLU A 51 2.01 -10.60 10.57
N PHE A 52 0.75 -10.19 10.38
CA PHE A 52 0.07 -9.27 11.28
C PHE A 52 0.01 -9.82 12.71
N VAL A 53 -0.40 -11.08 12.90
CA VAL A 53 -0.48 -11.70 14.23
C VAL A 53 0.91 -11.85 14.85
N ARG A 54 1.92 -12.26 14.09
CA ARG A 54 3.31 -12.37 14.54
C ARG A 54 3.84 -11.03 15.05
N ALA A 55 3.64 -9.95 14.29
CA ALA A 55 4.08 -8.62 14.68
C ALA A 55 3.42 -8.17 16.00
N ARG A 56 2.13 -8.49 16.22
CA ARG A 56 1.43 -8.19 17.47
C ARG A 56 1.92 -9.02 18.66
N LEU A 57 2.15 -10.31 18.45
CA LEU A 57 2.63 -11.20 19.51
C LEU A 57 4.08 -10.88 19.93
N LEU A 58 4.92 -10.46 18.98
CA LEU A 58 6.32 -10.10 19.22
C LEU A 58 6.50 -8.63 19.66
N GLY A 59 5.40 -7.88 19.82
CA GLY A 59 5.44 -6.50 20.29
C GLY A 59 6.11 -5.51 19.32
N GLU A 60 6.12 -5.82 18.02
CA GLU A 60 6.71 -4.95 17.00
C GLU A 60 5.97 -3.60 16.93
N HIS A 61 6.72 -2.51 16.80
CA HIS A 61 6.16 -1.16 16.72
C HIS A 61 5.38 -0.97 15.41
N PHE A 62 4.09 -0.63 15.53
CA PHE A 62 3.21 -0.45 14.38
C PHE A 62 3.12 1.02 13.94
N LYS A 63 3.38 1.30 12.66
CA LYS A 63 3.08 2.60 12.03
C LYS A 63 1.73 2.51 11.30
N VAL A 64 0.66 2.99 11.95
CA VAL A 64 -0.63 3.18 11.27
C VAL A 64 -0.47 4.34 10.29
N ILE A 65 -0.44 4.09 8.99
CA ILE A 65 -0.59 5.15 7.98
C ILE A 65 -2.08 5.25 7.69
N THR A 66 -2.79 6.06 8.47
CA THR A 66 -4.19 6.39 8.18
C THR A 66 -4.21 7.27 6.94
N VAL A 67 -4.53 6.68 5.78
CA VAL A 67 -4.82 7.45 4.58
C VAL A 67 -6.26 7.94 4.67
N ASP A 68 -6.43 9.23 4.94
CA ASP A 68 -7.74 9.86 4.89
C ASP A 68 -8.21 9.91 3.43
N LYS A 69 -9.21 9.08 3.12
CA LYS A 69 -9.79 8.98 1.77
C LYS A 69 -10.41 10.31 1.33
N SER A 70 -10.90 11.12 2.26
CA SER A 70 -11.49 12.43 1.96
C SER A 70 -10.42 13.45 1.53
N ALA A 71 -9.24 13.40 2.14
CA ALA A 71 -8.10 14.22 1.76
C ALA A 71 -7.62 13.91 0.33
N VAL A 72 -7.58 12.63 -0.06
CA VAL A 72 -7.23 12.23 -1.43
C VAL A 72 -8.23 12.79 -2.45
N GLU A 73 -9.52 12.71 -2.16
CA GLU A 73 -10.56 13.26 -3.04
C GLU A 73 -10.49 14.80 -3.13
N TYR A 74 -10.20 15.46 -2.02
CA TYR A 74 -10.01 16.91 -1.97
C TYR A 74 -8.82 17.35 -2.83
N HIS A 75 -7.67 16.68 -2.71
CA HIS A 75 -6.49 16.94 -3.54
C HIS A 75 -6.76 16.73 -5.03
N ARG A 76 -7.55 15.71 -5.39
CA ARG A 76 -7.98 15.50 -6.79
C ARG A 76 -8.79 16.69 -7.30
N LYS A 77 -9.83 17.10 -6.56
CA LYS A 77 -10.71 18.21 -6.94
C LYS A 77 -9.95 19.53 -7.08
N LEU A 78 -9.03 19.83 -6.15
CA LEU A 78 -8.17 20.99 -6.23
C LEU A 78 -7.26 20.95 -7.47
N SER A 79 -6.64 19.81 -7.74
CA SER A 79 -5.76 19.65 -8.91
C SER A 79 -6.51 19.88 -10.22
N GLU A 80 -7.75 19.37 -10.31
CA GLU A 80 -8.63 19.60 -11.46
C GLU A 80 -8.98 21.08 -11.62
N LEU A 81 -9.32 21.78 -10.54
CA LEU A 81 -9.59 23.21 -10.55
C LEU A 81 -8.36 24.01 -11.00
N THR A 82 -7.17 23.71 -10.48
CA THR A 82 -5.93 24.38 -10.87
C THR A 82 -5.62 24.17 -12.35
N ALA A 83 -5.85 22.97 -12.89
CA ALA A 83 -5.69 22.70 -14.31
C ALA A 83 -6.66 23.52 -15.18
N GLN A 84 -7.92 23.67 -14.75
CA GLN A 84 -8.90 24.52 -15.44
C GLN A 84 -8.49 25.99 -15.43
N VAL A 85 -8.07 26.52 -14.29
CA VAL A 85 -7.58 27.91 -14.17
C VAL A 85 -6.37 28.15 -15.08
N HIS A 86 -5.44 27.20 -15.12
CA HIS A 86 -4.28 27.28 -16.01
C HIS A 86 -4.70 27.33 -17.49
N LYS A 87 -5.65 26.48 -17.90
CA LYS A 87 -6.19 26.47 -19.27
C LYS A 87 -6.83 27.81 -19.67
N ILE A 88 -7.56 28.44 -18.75
CA ILE A 88 -8.13 29.77 -18.96
C ILE A 88 -7.01 30.80 -19.19
N GLY A 89 -5.95 30.76 -18.38
CA GLY A 89 -4.80 31.65 -18.54
C GLY A 89 -4.09 31.48 -19.89
N VAL A 90 -3.91 30.24 -20.35
CA VAL A 90 -3.33 29.95 -21.67
C VAL A 90 -4.20 30.52 -22.79
N ASN A 91 -5.52 30.26 -22.75
CA ASN A 91 -6.45 30.76 -23.76
C ASN A 91 -6.49 32.29 -23.78
N TYR A 92 -6.50 32.95 -22.62
CA TYR A 92 -6.44 34.40 -22.53
C TYR A 92 -5.17 34.96 -23.20
N ASN A 93 -4.01 34.38 -22.89
CA ASN A 93 -2.74 34.80 -23.47
C ASN A 93 -2.72 34.61 -25.00
N GLN A 94 -3.30 33.52 -25.51
CA GLN A 94 -3.45 33.29 -26.95
C GLN A 94 -4.27 34.40 -27.62
N VAL A 95 -5.43 34.75 -27.05
CA VAL A 95 -6.31 35.79 -27.59
C VAL A 95 -5.63 37.16 -27.57
N VAL A 96 -4.94 37.52 -26.49
CA VAL A 96 -4.20 38.80 -26.41
C VAL A 96 -3.09 38.86 -27.46
N ARG A 97 -2.35 37.77 -27.68
CA ARG A 97 -1.33 37.72 -28.73
C ARG A 97 -1.93 37.88 -30.12
N LEU A 98 -3.04 37.20 -30.42
CA LEU A 98 -3.75 37.31 -31.69
C LEU A 98 -4.24 38.76 -31.93
N MET A 99 -4.83 39.39 -30.91
CA MET A 99 -5.26 40.79 -31.02
C MET A 99 -4.09 41.73 -31.30
N ARG A 100 -2.96 41.55 -30.58
CA ARG A 100 -1.76 42.36 -30.80
C ARG A 100 -1.23 42.24 -32.23
N LEU A 101 -1.19 41.02 -32.77
CA LEU A 101 -0.77 40.78 -34.16
C LEU A 101 -1.70 41.50 -35.14
N TYR A 102 -3.02 41.35 -35.00
CA TYR A 102 -3.99 42.00 -35.87
C TYR A 102 -3.92 43.54 -35.83
N THR A 103 -3.67 44.13 -34.66
CA THR A 103 -3.48 45.58 -34.53
C THR A 103 -2.13 46.10 -35.03
N ALA A 104 -1.12 45.24 -35.15
CA ALA A 104 0.20 45.60 -35.67
C ALA A 104 0.31 45.44 -37.20
N GLU A 105 -0.58 44.64 -37.81
CA GLU A 105 -0.69 44.45 -39.25
C GLU A 105 -1.54 45.53 -39.96
N LYS A 106 -2.20 46.43 -39.21
CA LYS A 106 -2.90 47.64 -39.71
C LYS A 106 -2.09 48.89 -39.41
#